data_AF-A0A819LRV8-F1
#
_entry.id   AF-A0A819LRV8-F1
#
_cell.length_a   1.000
_cell.length_b   1.000
_cell.length_c   1.000
_cell.angle_alpha   90.00
_cell.angle_beta   90.00
_cell.angle_gamma   90.00
#
_symmetry.space_group_name_H-M   'P 1'
#
loop_
_entity.id
_entity.type
_entity.pdbx_description
1 polymer ?
#
loop_
_entity_poly.entity_id
_entity_poly.type
_entity_poly.pdbx_seq_one_letter_code
_entity_poly.pdbx_strand_id
1 'polypeptide(L)'
;MLVEEKQETETTISINQIDYLDEDIRSILINDLSIQHLFPVQSQVIPYLIQQNQSHSPIPLADICVSSPTGSGKTLTYVIPLLQCIRHRVIRAIRIIILLPVQDLAEQVYNVVNQIGNKLQLKTILLAGQHSFEDEQKILVQQQLNG
;
A
#
# COMPACT_ATOMS: atom_id res chain seq x y z
N MET A 1 13.83 -11.30 -3.17
CA MET A 1 13.29 -12.03 -4.34
C MET A 1 13.19 -11.06 -5.51
N LEU A 2 13.74 -11.39 -6.68
CA LEU A 2 13.52 -10.61 -7.91
C LEU A 2 12.25 -11.14 -8.58
N VAL A 3 11.26 -10.26 -8.77
CA VAL A 3 10.08 -10.56 -9.59
C VAL A 3 10.36 -9.96 -10.97
N GLU A 4 10.82 -10.79 -11.91
CA GLU A 4 11.00 -10.41 -13.32
C GLU A 4 9.81 -10.91 -14.14
N GLU A 5 9.29 -10.03 -15.00
CA GLU A 5 8.17 -10.32 -15.88
C GLU A 5 8.64 -11.23 -17.04
N LYS A 6 8.35 -12.53 -16.96
CA LYS A 6 8.38 -13.42 -18.14
C LYS A 6 7.12 -13.18 -18.96
N GLN A 7 7.28 -12.91 -20.26
CA GLN A 7 6.18 -12.86 -21.22
C GLN A 7 5.56 -14.26 -21.38
N GLU A 8 4.55 -14.60 -20.57
CA GLU A 8 3.74 -15.81 -20.75
C GLU A 8 2.34 -15.65 -20.09
N THR A 9 1.31 -15.58 -20.95
CA THR A 9 -0.15 -15.71 -20.70
C THR A 9 -0.84 -14.75 -19.70
N GLU A 10 -1.63 -13.82 -20.26
CA GLU A 10 -2.57 -12.93 -19.55
C GLU A 10 -3.61 -13.73 -18.74
N THR A 11 -3.34 -13.95 -17.45
CA THR A 11 -4.36 -14.40 -16.49
C THR A 11 -4.83 -13.20 -15.68
N THR A 12 -5.80 -12.46 -16.23
CA THR A 12 -6.45 -11.34 -15.54
C THR A 12 -7.42 -11.87 -14.48
N ILE A 13 -6.95 -11.98 -13.24
CA ILE A 13 -7.78 -12.45 -12.11
C ILE A 13 -8.77 -11.34 -11.73
N SER A 14 -10.06 -11.68 -11.69
CA SER A 14 -11.12 -10.76 -11.25
C SER A 14 -11.10 -10.60 -9.74
N ILE A 15 -11.26 -9.37 -9.24
CA ILE A 15 -11.23 -9.06 -7.80
C ILE A 15 -12.27 -9.87 -7.00
N ASN A 16 -13.43 -10.18 -7.60
CA ASN A 16 -14.48 -10.96 -6.93
C ASN A 16 -14.06 -12.39 -6.59
N GLN A 17 -13.05 -12.94 -7.28
CA GLN A 17 -12.56 -14.30 -7.11
C GLN A 17 -11.34 -14.38 -6.19
N ILE A 18 -10.86 -13.24 -5.67
CA ILE A 18 -9.66 -13.15 -4.85
C ILE A 18 -10.02 -13.39 -3.39
N ASP A 19 -9.49 -14.47 -2.82
CA ASP A 19 -9.73 -14.91 -1.44
C ASP A 19 -8.74 -14.31 -0.42
N TYR A 20 -7.55 -13.88 -0.87
CA TYR A 20 -6.54 -13.27 -0.01
C TYR A 20 -6.80 -11.79 0.31
N LEU A 21 -7.80 -11.16 -0.31
CA LEU A 21 -8.20 -9.78 -0.03
C LEU A 21 -9.45 -9.72 0.85
N ASP A 22 -9.39 -8.87 1.87
CA ASP A 22 -10.53 -8.61 2.75
C ASP A 22 -11.68 -7.98 1.95
N GLU A 23 -12.92 -8.26 2.37
CA GLU A 23 -14.16 -7.82 1.68
C GLU A 23 -14.24 -6.30 1.50
N ASP A 24 -13.77 -5.54 2.49
CA ASP A 24 -13.73 -4.08 2.44
C ASP A 24 -12.69 -3.57 1.43
N ILE A 25 -11.51 -4.18 1.32
CA ILE A 25 -10.53 -3.87 0.26
C ILE A 25 -11.15 -4.14 -1.10
N ARG A 26 -11.75 -5.32 -1.29
CA ARG A 26 -12.38 -5.68 -2.57
C ARG A 26 -13.48 -4.68 -2.93
N SER A 27 -14.29 -4.29 -1.95
CA SER A 27 -15.34 -3.29 -2.11
C SER A 27 -14.78 -1.92 -2.51
N ILE A 28 -13.69 -1.46 -1.89
CA ILE A 28 -13.03 -0.19 -2.23
C ILE A 28 -12.47 -0.25 -3.65
N LEU A 29 -11.79 -1.34 -4.02
CA LEU A 29 -11.19 -1.49 -5.34
C LEU A 29 -12.26 -1.45 -6.44
N ILE A 30 -13.38 -2.14 -6.25
CA ILE A 30 -14.45 -2.22 -7.25
C ILE A 30 -15.27 -0.92 -7.28
N ASN A 31 -15.73 -0.43 -6.13
CA ASN A 31 -16.73 0.64 -6.08
C ASN A 31 -16.10 2.05 -6.08
N ASP A 32 -14.97 2.24 -5.41
CA ASP A 32 -14.33 3.56 -5.28
C ASP A 32 -13.25 3.78 -6.35
N LEU A 33 -12.56 2.72 -6.79
CA LEU A 33 -11.46 2.81 -7.76
C LEU A 33 -11.80 2.25 -9.15
N SER A 34 -12.99 1.66 -9.34
CA SER A 34 -13.42 1.05 -10.61
C SER A 34 -12.46 -0.03 -11.15
N ILE A 35 -11.73 -0.71 -10.27
CA ILE A 35 -10.79 -1.78 -10.64
C ILE A 35 -11.53 -3.11 -10.55
N GLN A 36 -11.60 -3.83 -11.67
CA GLN A 36 -12.25 -5.14 -11.73
C GLN A 36 -11.24 -6.30 -11.84
N HIS A 37 -10.04 -6.01 -12.35
CA HIS A 37 -8.97 -6.97 -12.59
C HIS A 37 -7.65 -6.42 -12.10
N LEU A 38 -6.82 -7.29 -11.52
CA LEU A 38 -5.45 -6.93 -11.15
C LEU A 38 -4.50 -7.08 -12.33
N PHE A 39 -3.49 -6.20 -12.40
CA PHE A 39 -2.37 -6.38 -13.32
C PHE A 39 -1.51 -7.60 -12.93
N PRO A 40 -0.75 -8.20 -13.85
CA PRO A 40 0.10 -9.36 -13.56
C PRO A 40 1.06 -9.15 -12.38
N VAL A 41 1.71 -7.99 -12.30
CA VAL A 41 2.59 -7.66 -11.17
C VAL A 41 1.84 -7.58 -9.84
N GLN A 42 0.59 -7.13 -9.85
CA GLN A 42 -0.27 -7.05 -8.67
C GLN A 42 -0.71 -8.44 -8.21
N SER A 43 -1.15 -9.30 -9.14
CA SER A 43 -1.60 -10.66 -8.81
C SER A 43 -0.47 -11.54 -8.30
N GLN A 44 0.79 -11.28 -8.67
CA GLN A 44 1.95 -12.00 -8.14
C GLN A 44 2.42 -11.47 -6.78
N VAL A 45 2.53 -10.14 -6.63
CA VAL A 45 3.19 -9.54 -5.46
C VAL A 45 2.25 -9.35 -4.27
N ILE A 46 0.98 -9.01 -4.50
CA ILE A 46 0.01 -8.75 -3.42
C ILE A 46 -0.18 -9.97 -2.50
N PRO A 47 -0.51 -11.18 -3.00
CA PRO A 47 -0.68 -12.35 -2.13
C PRO A 47 0.61 -12.72 -1.41
N TYR A 48 1.77 -12.58 -2.09
CA TYR A 48 3.07 -12.80 -1.47
C TYR A 48 3.28 -11.88 -0.26
N LEU A 49 3.07 -10.57 -0.41
CA LEU A 49 3.22 -9.61 0.67
C LEU A 49 2.26 -9.85 1.85
N ILE A 50 1.02 -10.26 1.59
CA ILE A 50 0.03 -10.58 2.63
C ILE A 50 0.46 -11.83 3.41
N GLN A 51 0.81 -12.90 2.70
CA GLN A 51 1.24 -14.16 3.31
C GLN A 51 2.50 -13.97 4.15
N GLN A 52 3.46 -13.20 3.65
CA GLN A 52 4.69 -12.87 4.35
C GLN A 52 4.42 -12.13 5.67
N ASN A 53 3.48 -11.18 5.70
CA ASN A 53 3.09 -10.48 6.94
C ASN A 53 2.35 -11.36 7.96
N GLN A 54 1.64 -12.40 7.50
CA GLN A 54 0.94 -13.36 8.36
C GLN A 54 1.87 -14.47 8.89
N SER A 55 3.05 -14.64 8.29
CA SER A 55 4.00 -15.67 8.68
C SER A 55 4.62 -15.35 10.05
N HIS A 56 4.41 -16.22 11.03
CA HIS A 56 5.05 -16.16 12.35
C HIS A 56 6.52 -16.65 12.33
N SER A 57 7.21 -16.46 11.21
CA SER A 57 8.59 -16.89 11.06
C SER A 57 9.50 -16.11 12.02
N PRO A 58 10.43 -16.77 12.72
CA PRO A 58 11.48 -16.09 13.49
C PRO A 58 12.51 -15.40 12.58
N ILE A 59 12.48 -15.68 11.28
CA ILE A 59 13.37 -15.09 10.28
C ILE A 59 12.77 -13.76 9.81
N PRO A 60 13.56 -12.66 9.81
CA PRO A 60 13.12 -11.38 9.27
C PRO A 60 12.65 -11.51 7.81
N LEU A 61 11.63 -10.72 7.47
CA LEU A 61 11.14 -10.59 6.11
C LEU A 61 12.26 -10.15 5.18
N ALA A 62 12.40 -10.85 4.05
CA ALA A 62 13.37 -10.49 3.03
C ALA A 62 12.90 -9.27 2.24
N ASP A 63 13.84 -8.43 1.81
CA ASP A 63 13.55 -7.32 0.92
C ASP A 63 13.08 -7.82 -0.46
N ILE A 64 12.14 -7.07 -1.04
CA ILE A 64 11.50 -7.38 -2.31
C ILE A 64 11.79 -6.24 -3.28
N CYS A 65 12.28 -6.59 -4.46
CA CYS A 65 12.41 -5.67 -5.57
C CYS A 65 11.41 -6.07 -6.65
N VAL A 66 10.55 -5.12 -7.01
CA VAL A 66 9.52 -5.29 -8.05
C VAL A 66 9.93 -4.46 -9.26
N SER A 67 10.18 -5.13 -10.38
CA SER A 67 10.47 -4.48 -11.66
C SER A 67 9.33 -4.75 -12.63
N SER A 68 8.69 -3.69 -13.12
CA SER A 68 7.66 -3.79 -14.14
C SER A 68 7.58 -2.49 -14.95
N PRO A 69 7.03 -2.51 -16.17
CA PRO A 69 6.84 -1.32 -17.00
C PRO A 69 6.05 -0.19 -16.30
N THR A 70 6.24 1.04 -16.76
CA THR A 70 5.37 2.16 -16.35
C THR A 70 3.92 1.89 -16.77
N GLY A 71 2.96 2.32 -15.96
CA GLY A 71 1.55 2.03 -16.21
C GLY A 71 1.04 0.65 -15.75
N SER A 72 1.91 -0.29 -15.34
CA SER A 72 1.48 -1.63 -14.84
C SER A 72 0.85 -1.63 -13.43
N GLY A 73 0.50 -0.47 -12.88
CA GLY A 73 -0.18 -0.38 -11.58
C GLY A 73 0.70 -0.64 -10.34
N LYS A 74 2.02 -0.40 -10.43
CA LYS A 74 2.99 -0.62 -9.32
C LYS A 74 2.60 0.02 -7.99
N THR A 75 1.95 1.18 -8.01
CA THR A 75 1.50 1.86 -6.79
C THR A 75 0.59 0.96 -5.97
N LEU A 76 -0.47 0.43 -6.59
CA LEU A 76 -1.43 -0.43 -5.89
C LEU A 76 -0.82 -1.77 -5.48
N THR A 77 0.21 -2.25 -6.19
CA THR A 77 0.94 -3.47 -5.85
C THR A 77 1.47 -3.46 -4.42
N TYR A 78 2.02 -2.34 -3.96
CA TYR A 78 2.47 -2.22 -2.56
C TYR A 78 1.40 -1.60 -1.65
N VAL A 79 0.56 -0.68 -2.12
CA VAL A 79 -0.43 -0.01 -1.26
C VAL A 79 -1.48 -0.98 -0.71
N ILE A 80 -2.07 -1.84 -1.56
CA ILE A 80 -3.13 -2.77 -1.16
C ILE A 80 -2.70 -3.68 0.00
N PRO A 81 -1.62 -4.47 -0.13
CA PRO A 81 -1.24 -5.41 0.93
C PRO A 81 -0.77 -4.68 2.19
N LEU A 82 -0.08 -3.54 2.06
CA LEU A 82 0.38 -2.78 3.21
C LEU A 82 -0.78 -2.25 4.06
N LEU A 83 -1.80 -1.65 3.44
CA LEU A 83 -2.96 -1.13 4.17
C LEU A 83 -3.79 -2.24 4.80
N GLN A 84 -3.95 -3.38 4.11
CA GLN A 84 -4.61 -4.56 4.69
C GLN A 84 -3.86 -5.08 5.92
N CYS A 85 -2.52 -5.15 5.88
CA CYS A 85 -1.75 -5.70 6.99
C CYS A 85 -1.74 -4.81 8.25
N ILE A 86 -1.87 -3.49 8.12
CA ILE A 86 -1.75 -2.56 9.26
C ILE A 86 -3.08 -2.20 9.92
N ARG A 87 -4.22 -2.45 9.29
CA ARG A 87 -5.55 -2.01 9.77
C ARG A 87 -5.93 -2.57 11.14
N HIS A 88 -5.54 -3.82 11.44
CA HIS A 88 -5.98 -4.51 12.65
C HIS A 88 -5.12 -4.19 13.88
N ARG A 89 -4.09 -3.34 13.73
CA ARG A 89 -3.18 -3.01 14.83
C ARG A 89 -3.74 -1.88 15.69
N VAL A 90 -3.78 -2.11 16.99
CA VAL A 90 -4.39 -1.20 17.98
C VAL A 90 -3.47 -0.02 18.36
N ILE A 91 -2.14 -0.19 18.31
CA ILE A 91 -1.17 0.82 18.77
C ILE A 91 -1.00 1.93 17.74
N ARG A 92 -1.34 3.19 18.08
CA ARG A 92 -1.09 4.36 17.22
C ARG A 92 0.41 4.65 17.11
N ALA A 93 0.99 4.30 15.97
CA ALA A 93 2.38 4.56 15.62
C ALA A 93 2.50 4.76 14.10
N ILE A 94 3.64 5.28 13.62
CA ILE A 94 3.97 5.26 12.19
C ILE A 94 4.27 3.80 11.81
N ARG A 95 3.54 3.27 10.83
CA ARG A 95 3.64 1.85 10.42
C ARG A 95 4.19 1.65 9.02
N ILE A 96 4.09 2.67 8.17
CA ILE A 96 4.53 2.65 6.77
C ILE A 96 5.18 3.99 6.48
N ILE A 97 6.32 3.96 5.80
CA ILE A 97 6.96 5.12 5.19
C ILE A 97 7.12 4.80 3.70
N ILE A 98 6.57 5.64 2.83
CA ILE A 98 6.71 5.54 1.38
C ILE A 98 7.63 6.68 0.95
N LEU A 99 8.80 6.35 0.40
CA LEU A 99 9.78 7.32 -0.07
C LEU A 99 9.63 7.49 -1.59
N LEU A 100 9.48 8.74 -2.04
CA LEU A 100 9.23 9.07 -3.44
C LEU A 100 10.19 10.19 -3.89
N PRO A 101 10.63 10.16 -5.15
CA PRO A 101 11.72 11.03 -5.62
C PRO A 101 11.33 12.51 -5.79
N VAL A 102 10.05 12.82 -6.07
CA VAL A 102 9.59 14.18 -6.38
C VAL A 102 8.21 14.44 -5.79
N GLN A 103 7.91 15.72 -5.55
CA GLN A 103 6.67 16.19 -4.91
C GLN A 103 5.40 15.76 -5.67
N ASP A 104 5.33 15.99 -6.98
CA ASP A 104 4.16 15.65 -7.80
C ASP A 104 3.81 14.15 -7.72
N LEU A 105 4.84 13.30 -7.73
CA LEU A 105 4.65 11.85 -7.59
C LEU A 105 4.21 11.49 -6.18
N ALA A 106 4.71 12.20 -5.16
CA ALA A 106 4.28 12.02 -3.78
C ALA A 106 2.80 12.37 -3.59
N GLU A 107 2.33 13.46 -4.20
CA GLU A 107 0.91 13.83 -4.19
C GLU A 107 0.03 12.79 -4.89
N GLN A 108 0.44 12.30 -6.06
CA GLN A 108 -0.29 11.26 -6.79
C GLN A 108 -0.43 9.99 -5.96
N VAL A 109 0.67 9.50 -5.39
CA VAL A 109 0.65 8.31 -4.53
C VAL A 109 -0.14 8.56 -3.25
N TYR A 110 0.02 9.74 -2.63
CA TYR A 110 -0.74 10.12 -1.44
C TYR A 110 -2.24 10.08 -1.69
N ASN A 111 -2.72 10.59 -2.83
CA ASN A 111 -4.16 10.56 -3.16
C ASN A 111 -4.69 9.12 -3.24
N VAL A 112 -3.95 8.20 -3.86
CA VAL A 112 -4.31 6.77 -3.92
C VAL A 112 -4.32 6.15 -2.53
N VAL A 113 -3.28 6.40 -1.73
CA VAL A 113 -3.13 5.87 -0.38
C VAL A 113 -4.22 6.42 0.56
N ASN A 114 -4.54 7.71 0.46
CA ASN A 114 -5.55 8.40 1.26
C ASN A 114 -6.97 7.94 0.89
N GLN A 115 -7.24 7.70 -0.40
CA GLN A 115 -8.55 7.21 -0.86
C GLN A 115 -8.88 5.84 -0.25
N ILE A 116 -7.92 4.91 -0.25
CA ILE A 116 -8.10 3.59 0.37
C ILE A 116 -8.02 3.72 1.90
N GLY A 117 -7.01 4.42 2.41
CA GLY A 117 -6.73 4.57 3.84
C GLY A 117 -7.90 5.16 4.62
N ASN A 118 -8.56 6.20 4.10
CA ASN A 118 -9.71 6.81 4.77
C ASN A 118 -10.88 5.84 4.97
N LYS A 119 -11.15 4.98 3.99
CA LYS A 119 -12.18 3.95 4.09
C LYS A 119 -11.85 2.88 5.14
N LEU A 120 -10.55 2.69 5.38
CA LEU A 120 -10.01 1.78 6.40
C LEU A 120 -9.73 2.47 7.74
N GLN A 121 -10.13 3.74 7.89
CA GLN A 121 -9.88 4.55 9.09
C GLN A 121 -8.38 4.67 9.44
N LEU A 122 -7.52 4.62 8.42
CA LEU A 122 -6.08 4.80 8.54
C LEU A 122 -5.74 6.28 8.29
N LYS A 123 -4.96 6.88 9.21
CA LYS A 123 -4.43 8.23 9.02
C LYS A 123 -3.25 8.18 8.06
N THR A 124 -3.34 8.94 6.96
CA THR A 124 -2.27 9.12 5.97
C THR A 124 -1.80 10.56 6.01
N ILE A 125 -0.50 10.80 5.88
CA ILE A 125 0.11 12.14 5.93
C ILE A 125 1.05 12.25 4.74
N LEU A 126 1.03 13.40 4.06
CA LEU A 126 1.99 13.77 3.02
C LEU A 126 3.01 14.73 3.60
N LEU A 127 4.29 14.45 3.36
CA LEU A 127 5.42 15.33 3.67
C LEU A 127 6.13 15.60 2.35
N ALA A 128 5.98 16.81 1.83
CA ALA A 128 6.45 17.17 0.50
C ALA A 128 7.16 18.54 0.48
N GLY A 129 7.36 19.18 1.63
CA GLY A 129 7.97 20.51 1.72
C GLY A 129 7.04 21.64 1.27
N GLN A 130 5.73 21.39 1.27
CA GLN A 130 4.72 22.43 1.00
C GLN A 130 4.51 23.35 2.20
N HIS A 131 4.83 22.86 3.39
CA HIS A 131 4.84 23.61 4.64
C HIS A 131 6.25 23.68 5.22
N SER A 132 6.44 24.49 6.26
CA SER A 132 7.71 24.49 6.99
C SER A 132 8.02 23.11 7.54
N PHE A 133 9.31 22.79 7.67
CA PHE A 133 9.74 21.52 8.26
C PHE A 133 9.19 21.35 9.68
N GLU A 134 9.15 22.43 10.46
CA GLU A 134 8.59 22.43 11.80
C GLU A 134 7.10 22.07 11.82
N ASP A 135 6.32 22.55 10.85
CA ASP A 135 4.89 22.24 10.76
C ASP A 135 4.64 20.81 10.32
N GLU A 136 5.39 20.33 9.32
CA GLU A 136 5.36 18.92 8.89
C GLU A 136 5.75 17.97 10.03
N GLN A 137 6.77 18.33 10.81
CA GLN A 137 7.21 17.55 11.97
C GLN A 137 6.14 17.49 13.07
N LYS A 138 5.43 18.60 13.34
CA LYS A 138 4.32 18.63 14.33
C LYS A 138 3.17 17.72 13.94
N ILE A 139 2.93 17.49 12.65
CA ILE A 139 1.85 16.59 12.19
C ILE A 139 2.18 15.12 12.50
N LEU A 140 3.47 14.75 12.47
CA LEU A 140 3.97 13.42 12.78
C LEU A 140 4.02 13.15 14.29
N VAL A 141 4.54 14.11 15.05
CA VAL A 141 4.73 13.97 16.51
C VAL A 141 3.44 14.37 17.19
N GLN A 142 2.69 13.40 17.73
CA GLN A 142 1.68 13.73 18.73
C GLN A 142 2.38 14.50 19.86
N GLN A 143 1.97 15.74 20.11
CA GLN A 143 2.24 16.37 21.39
C GLN A 143 1.62 15.43 22.43
N GLN A 144 2.45 14.70 23.19
CA GLN A 144 1.97 14.05 24.40
C GLN A 144 1.29 15.14 25.20
N LEU A 145 -0.03 15.03 25.37
CA LEU A 145 -0.72 15.81 26.39
C LEU A 145 -0.04 15.44 27.70
N ASN A 146 0.69 16.42 28.24
CA ASN A 146 1.32 16.36 29.55
C ASN A 146 0.30 15.85 30.57
N GLY A 147 0.64 14.75 31.25
CA GLY A 147 0.03 14.40 32.52
C GLY A 147 0.50 15.34 33.62
#